data_AF-A0A7W1P9L6-F1
#
_entry.id   AF-A0A7W1P9L6-F1
#
_cell.length_a   1.000
_cell.length_b   1.000
_cell.length_c   1.000
_cell.angle_alpha   90.00
_cell.angle_beta   90.00
_cell.angle_gamma   90.00
#
_symmetry.space_group_name_H-M   'P 1'
#
loop_
_entity.id
_entity.type
_entity.pdbx_description
1 polymer ?
#
loop_
_entity_poly.entity_id
_entity_poly.type
_entity_poly.pdbx_seq_one_letter_code
_entity_poly.pdbx_strand_id
1 'polypeptide(L)'
;VSVVAVVVLALSSSGVAHQAAGNGQSEKKKEDHFTAIASNVSELAATGIVPLDIWISRYTDDGEEEKLMAALEQKGQDGLIEAFRRTPPVGRMRVPGQLATEFHYARESMGRDGRRRIILATDRPIGFLEATNRTYTMEYPFTMLELRVDDSGVGDGQLFLAAKFARSGNLLLLENLGRQAVIISKVRQNR
;
A
#
# COMPACT_ATOMS: atom_id res chain seq x y z
N VAL A 1 -26.27 -52.58 63.09
CA VAL A 1 -25.05 -53.30 62.65
C VAL A 1 -24.60 -52.59 61.38
N SER A 2 -23.77 -51.54 61.46
CA SER A 2 -22.28 -51.60 61.42
C SER A 2 -21.82 -52.20 60.07
N VAL A 3 -21.01 -51.59 59.19
CA VAL A 3 -19.64 -51.04 59.29
C VAL A 3 -19.35 -50.39 57.90
N VAL A 4 -19.04 -49.10 57.71
CA VAL A 4 -17.74 -48.36 57.70
C VAL A 4 -16.59 -48.90 56.81
N ALA A 5 -16.17 -48.04 55.85
CA ALA A 5 -14.85 -47.91 55.19
C ALA A 5 -14.38 -49.07 54.26
N VAL A 6 -13.70 -48.84 53.12
CA VAL A 6 -12.40 -48.16 52.97
C VAL A 6 -12.20 -47.64 51.53
N VAL A 7 -11.50 -46.51 51.46
CA VAL A 7 -10.98 -45.78 50.29
C VAL A 7 -9.78 -46.52 49.66
N VAL A 8 -9.70 -46.56 48.33
CA VAL A 8 -8.41 -46.58 47.61
C VAL A 8 -8.44 -45.57 46.47
N LEU A 9 -7.63 -44.51 46.62
CA LEU A 9 -7.24 -43.59 45.56
C LEU A 9 -6.38 -44.32 44.52
N ALA A 10 -6.71 -44.14 43.24
CA ALA A 10 -5.75 -44.29 42.16
C ALA A 10 -5.67 -42.97 41.40
N LEU A 11 -4.55 -42.26 41.59
CA LEU A 11 -4.17 -41.14 40.73
C LEU A 11 -3.82 -41.68 39.34
N SER A 12 -4.40 -41.11 38.30
CA SER A 12 -3.91 -41.23 36.94
C SER A 12 -4.15 -39.91 36.22
N SER A 13 -3.16 -39.02 36.31
CA SER A 13 -3.03 -37.85 35.46
C SER A 13 -2.77 -38.30 34.02
N SER A 14 -3.64 -37.95 33.10
CA SER A 14 -3.35 -37.99 31.66
C SER A 14 -4.12 -36.86 30.98
N GLY A 15 -3.35 -35.91 30.47
CA GLY A 15 -3.84 -34.65 29.93
C GLY A 15 -4.73 -34.83 28.71
N VAL A 16 -5.68 -33.92 28.58
CA VAL A 16 -6.38 -33.67 27.32
C VAL A 16 -5.88 -32.32 26.83
N ALA A 17 -4.84 -32.35 26.01
CA ALA A 17 -4.40 -31.18 25.26
C ALA A 17 -5.54 -30.77 24.32
N HIS A 18 -6.10 -29.58 24.53
CA HIS A 18 -6.96 -28.92 23.55
C HIS A 18 -6.08 -28.56 22.34
N GLN A 19 -6.06 -29.43 21.34
CA GLN A 19 -5.56 -29.08 20.01
C GLN A 19 -6.59 -28.19 19.34
N ALA A 20 -6.50 -26.88 19.57
CA ALA A 20 -7.03 -25.90 18.63
C ALA A 20 -6.04 -25.79 17.46
N ALA A 21 -6.13 -26.73 16.53
CA ALA A 21 -5.49 -26.63 15.23
C ALA A 21 -6.22 -25.53 14.43
N GLY A 22 -5.87 -24.28 14.69
CA GLY A 22 -6.19 -23.17 13.79
C GLY A 22 -5.37 -23.36 12.52
N ASN A 23 -6.00 -23.84 11.46
CA ASN A 23 -5.49 -23.72 10.09
C ASN A 23 -5.38 -22.22 9.75
N GLY A 24 -4.30 -21.58 10.18
CA GLY A 24 -3.79 -20.38 9.54
C GLY A 24 -3.24 -20.80 8.19
N GLN A 25 -4.12 -20.95 7.19
CA GLN A 25 -3.68 -20.82 5.81
C GLN A 25 -3.09 -19.42 5.72
N SER A 26 -1.76 -19.33 5.72
CA SER A 26 -1.08 -18.11 5.30
C SER A 26 -1.63 -17.80 3.91
N GLU A 27 -2.55 -16.85 3.82
CA GLU A 27 -2.96 -16.25 2.56
C GLU A 27 -1.66 -15.92 1.84
N LYS A 28 -1.45 -16.57 0.70
CA LYS A 28 -0.25 -16.36 -0.11
C LYS A 28 -0.21 -14.87 -0.38
N LYS A 29 0.76 -14.18 0.24
CA LYS A 29 0.94 -12.74 0.14
C LYS A 29 0.85 -12.38 -1.34
N LYS A 30 -0.20 -11.65 -1.72
CA LYS A 30 -0.51 -11.39 -3.14
C LYS A 30 0.55 -10.44 -3.67
N GLU A 31 1.54 -11.03 -4.35
CA GLU A 31 2.55 -10.26 -5.07
C GLU A 31 2.01 -9.95 -6.46
N ASP A 32 1.80 -8.67 -6.74
CA ASP A 32 1.40 -8.20 -8.06
C ASP A 32 2.59 -7.50 -8.73
N HIS A 33 2.83 -7.79 -10.01
CA HIS A 33 3.85 -7.15 -10.84
C HIS A 33 3.18 -6.53 -12.05
N PHE A 34 3.42 -5.24 -12.30
CA PHE A 34 2.89 -4.53 -13.45
C PHE A 34 3.99 -3.88 -14.27
N THR A 35 3.77 -3.83 -15.57
CA THR A 35 4.47 -2.92 -16.47
C THR A 35 3.50 -1.88 -16.99
N ALA A 36 3.99 -0.66 -17.22
CA ALA A 36 3.18 0.42 -17.74
C ALA A 36 4.02 1.46 -18.48
N ILE A 37 3.35 2.42 -19.09
CA ILE A 37 3.95 3.55 -19.79
C ILE A 37 3.42 4.85 -19.20
N ALA A 38 4.33 5.67 -18.65
CA ALA A 38 4.05 7.01 -18.18
C ALA A 38 4.23 8.04 -19.30
N SER A 39 3.26 8.93 -19.52
CA SER A 39 3.35 10.07 -20.43
C SER A 39 2.97 11.37 -19.71
N ASN A 40 3.28 12.53 -20.30
CA ASN A 40 3.25 13.83 -19.63
C ASN A 40 4.23 13.91 -18.43
N VAL A 41 5.48 13.49 -18.69
CA VAL A 41 6.50 13.15 -17.69
C VAL A 41 7.62 14.19 -17.56
N SER A 42 7.34 15.47 -17.78
CA SER A 42 8.37 16.53 -17.73
C SER A 42 9.16 16.56 -16.41
N GLU A 43 8.57 16.05 -15.33
CA GLU A 43 9.19 15.94 -13.99
C GLU A 43 9.94 14.61 -13.76
N LEU A 44 9.68 13.55 -14.55
CA LEU A 44 10.31 12.23 -14.37
C LEU A 44 11.49 12.00 -15.33
N ALA A 45 11.46 12.59 -16.53
CA ALA A 45 12.50 12.43 -17.53
C ALA A 45 12.53 13.57 -18.56
N ALA A 46 13.70 13.79 -19.18
CA ALA A 46 13.91 14.81 -20.22
C ALA A 46 13.24 14.49 -21.58
N THR A 47 12.75 13.26 -21.79
CA THR A 47 12.08 12.83 -23.02
C THR A 47 10.73 12.19 -22.71
N GLY A 48 9.76 12.42 -23.61
CA GLY A 48 8.40 11.92 -23.46
C GLY A 48 8.32 10.40 -23.53
N ILE A 49 7.36 9.85 -22.80
CA ILE A 49 7.05 8.41 -22.67
C ILE A 49 8.14 7.62 -21.93
N VAL A 50 7.85 7.24 -20.68
CA VAL A 50 8.76 6.53 -19.78
C VAL A 50 8.16 5.16 -19.41
N PRO A 51 8.84 4.03 -19.65
CA PRO A 51 8.37 2.75 -19.16
C PRO A 51 8.53 2.65 -17.64
N LEU A 52 7.53 2.04 -17.01
CA LEU A 52 7.47 1.79 -15.58
C LEU A 52 7.42 0.30 -15.29
N ASP A 53 8.11 -0.08 -14.23
CA ASP A 53 8.17 -1.44 -13.70
C ASP A 53 7.76 -1.39 -12.22
N ILE A 54 6.60 -1.96 -11.86
CA ILE A 54 5.90 -1.73 -10.59
C ILE A 54 5.66 -3.06 -9.88
N TRP A 55 6.13 -3.18 -8.65
CA TRP A 55 5.92 -4.37 -7.81
C TRP A 55 5.15 -4.01 -6.56
N ILE A 56 4.18 -4.84 -6.21
CA ILE A 56 3.44 -4.80 -4.97
C ILE A 56 3.76 -6.11 -4.26
N SER A 57 4.48 -6.04 -3.15
CA SER A 57 4.82 -7.23 -2.36
C SER A 57 3.68 -7.65 -1.42
N ARG A 58 2.87 -6.68 -0.96
CA ARG A 58 1.63 -6.88 -0.21
C ARG A 58 0.73 -5.67 -0.34
N TYR A 59 -0.54 -5.88 -0.05
CA TYR A 59 -1.48 -4.81 0.25
C TYR A 59 -1.45 -4.47 1.74
N THR A 60 -1.75 -3.21 2.04
CA THR A 60 -1.99 -2.64 3.35
C THR A 60 -3.31 -3.18 3.90
N ASP A 61 -3.25 -3.74 5.11
CA ASP A 61 -4.43 -4.25 5.80
C ASP A 61 -5.25 -3.12 6.46
N ASP A 62 -6.45 -3.46 6.94
CA ASP A 62 -7.37 -2.47 7.52
C ASP A 62 -6.81 -1.80 8.77
N GLY A 63 -6.05 -2.53 9.59
CA GLY A 63 -5.48 -2.00 10.83
C GLY A 63 -4.27 -1.09 10.57
N GLU A 64 -3.49 -1.36 9.54
CA GLU A 64 -2.46 -0.43 9.04
C GLU A 64 -3.08 0.83 8.45
N GLU A 65 -4.13 0.69 7.63
CA GLU A 65 -4.86 1.83 7.06
C GLU A 65 -5.43 2.72 8.17
N GLU A 66 -6.08 2.14 9.18
CA GLU A 66 -6.64 2.89 10.32
C GLU A 66 -5.55 3.68 11.07
N LYS A 67 -4.35 3.13 11.26
CA LYS A 67 -3.22 3.84 11.89
C LYS A 67 -2.74 5.02 11.04
N LEU A 68 -2.67 4.86 9.73
CA LEU A 68 -2.32 5.93 8.80
C LEU A 68 -3.37 7.05 8.85
N MET A 69 -4.66 6.69 8.84
CA MET A 69 -5.76 7.66 8.96
C MET A 69 -5.73 8.39 10.30
N ALA A 70 -5.52 7.67 11.41
CA ALA A 70 -5.43 8.27 12.73
C ALA A 70 -4.27 9.26 12.82
N ALA A 71 -3.12 8.95 12.19
CA ALA A 71 -1.99 9.87 12.13
C ALA A 71 -2.33 11.14 11.33
N LEU A 72 -3.03 10.98 10.19
CA LEU A 72 -3.52 12.09 9.39
C LEU A 72 -4.51 12.98 10.15
N GLU A 73 -5.44 12.39 10.90
CA GLU A 73 -6.43 13.12 11.69
C GLU A 73 -5.83 13.87 12.88
N GLN A 74 -4.89 13.23 13.59
CA GLN A 74 -4.33 13.78 14.81
C GLN A 74 -3.29 14.87 14.55
N LYS A 75 -2.49 14.72 13.49
CA LYS A 75 -1.31 15.56 13.23
C LYS A 75 -1.23 16.08 11.79
N GLY A 76 -2.27 15.89 10.98
CA GLY A 76 -2.28 16.35 9.60
C GLY A 76 -1.29 15.61 8.70
N GLN A 77 -0.81 16.30 7.65
CA GLN A 77 0.12 15.72 6.68
C GLN A 77 1.43 15.26 7.35
N ASP A 78 1.95 16.01 8.34
CA ASP A 78 3.20 15.67 9.04
C ASP A 78 3.09 14.36 9.82
N GLY A 79 1.94 14.11 10.46
CA GLY A 79 1.66 12.83 11.10
C GLY A 79 1.66 11.68 10.11
N LEU A 80 1.05 11.89 8.95
CA LEU A 80 1.00 10.88 7.90
C LEU A 80 2.39 10.60 7.31
N ILE A 81 3.22 11.63 7.09
CA ILE A 81 4.63 11.46 6.69
C ILE A 81 5.37 10.60 7.72
N GLU A 82 5.26 10.92 9.01
CA GLU A 82 5.90 10.16 10.08
C GLU A 82 5.44 8.69 10.08
N ALA A 83 4.14 8.46 9.89
CA ALA A 83 3.56 7.13 9.85
C ALA A 83 4.02 6.32 8.62
N PHE A 84 4.12 6.95 7.44
CA PHE A 84 4.67 6.34 6.23
C PHE A 84 6.11 5.89 6.45
N ARG A 85 6.97 6.76 7.01
CA ARG A 85 8.39 6.44 7.28
C ARG A 85 8.59 5.31 8.29
N ARG A 86 7.63 5.08 9.19
CA ARG A 86 7.64 3.97 10.15
C ARG A 86 7.06 2.68 9.57
N THR A 87 6.32 2.78 8.46
CA THR A 87 5.68 1.64 7.81
C THR A 87 6.69 0.99 6.86
N PRO A 88 6.93 -0.33 6.96
CA PRO A 88 7.81 -1.01 6.02
C PRO A 88 7.32 -0.87 4.58
N PRO A 89 8.21 -0.77 3.58
CA PRO A 89 7.82 -0.75 2.17
C PRO A 89 6.91 -1.94 1.82
N VAL A 90 5.84 -1.64 1.09
CA VAL A 90 4.85 -2.62 0.60
C VAL A 90 4.95 -2.84 -0.90
N GLY A 91 5.59 -1.92 -1.62
CA GLY A 91 5.82 -2.02 -3.05
C GLY A 91 6.93 -1.08 -3.51
N ARG A 92 7.24 -1.13 -4.80
CA ARG A 92 8.22 -0.25 -5.44
C ARG A 92 7.90 0.00 -6.90
N MET A 93 8.36 1.12 -7.43
CA MET A 93 8.34 1.41 -8.86
C MET A 93 9.75 1.77 -9.32
N ARG A 94 10.13 1.26 -10.49
CA ARG A 94 11.40 1.55 -11.15
C ARG A 94 11.14 2.25 -12.48
N VAL A 95 11.87 3.35 -12.66
CA VAL A 95 12.09 4.02 -13.93
C VAL A 95 13.50 3.61 -14.41
N PRO A 96 13.71 3.23 -15.68
CA PRO A 96 15.04 2.88 -16.16
C PRO A 96 16.05 4.01 -15.94
N GLY A 97 17.23 3.67 -15.44
CA GLY A 97 18.29 4.65 -15.13
C GLY A 97 18.10 5.41 -13.82
N GLN A 98 17.04 5.16 -13.06
CA GLN A 98 16.81 5.77 -11.75
C GLN A 98 16.77 4.71 -10.63
N LEU A 99 17.01 5.14 -9.39
CA LEU A 99 16.79 4.30 -8.22
C LEU A 99 15.30 3.99 -8.07
N ALA A 100 14.98 2.75 -7.68
CA ALA A 100 13.59 2.37 -7.41
C ALA A 100 13.01 3.23 -6.27
N THR A 101 11.79 3.72 -6.46
CA THR A 101 11.04 4.39 -5.41
C THR A 101 10.21 3.37 -4.65
N GLU A 102 10.29 3.40 -3.33
CA GLU A 102 9.52 2.55 -2.43
C GLU A 102 8.18 3.19 -2.06
N PHE A 103 7.15 2.37 -1.98
CA PHE A 103 5.81 2.74 -1.51
C PHE A 103 5.55 2.10 -0.15
N HIS A 104 4.91 2.85 0.74
CA HIS A 104 4.61 2.43 2.12
C HIS A 104 3.13 2.16 2.36
N TYR A 105 2.30 2.45 1.35
CA TYR A 105 0.87 2.14 1.32
C TYR A 105 0.52 1.51 -0.03
N ALA A 106 -0.29 0.46 0.01
CA ALA A 106 -0.84 -0.18 -1.19
C ALA A 106 -2.24 -0.71 -0.88
N ARG A 107 -3.29 -0.24 -1.55
CA ARG A 107 -4.66 -0.67 -1.28
C ARG A 107 -5.37 -1.09 -2.55
N GLU A 108 -6.00 -2.25 -2.50
CA GLU A 108 -6.90 -2.74 -3.55
C GLU A 108 -8.35 -2.48 -3.15
N SER A 109 -9.14 -2.02 -4.10
CA SER A 109 -10.58 -1.84 -3.95
C SER A 109 -11.27 -2.08 -5.29
N MET A 110 -12.58 -2.30 -5.28
CA MET A 110 -13.35 -2.34 -6.51
C MET A 110 -13.67 -0.91 -6.97
N GLY A 111 -13.28 -0.56 -8.19
CA GLY A 111 -13.63 0.70 -8.82
C GLY A 111 -15.13 0.76 -9.16
N ARG A 112 -15.67 1.98 -9.30
CA ARG A 112 -17.08 2.17 -9.73
C ARG A 112 -17.39 1.62 -11.12
N ASP A 113 -16.35 1.44 -11.92
CA ASP A 113 -16.37 0.85 -13.26
C ASP A 113 -16.24 -0.68 -13.24
N GLY A 114 -16.22 -1.31 -12.06
CA GLY A 114 -16.07 -2.76 -11.90
C GLY A 114 -14.64 -3.27 -12.14
N ARG A 115 -13.66 -2.38 -12.34
CA ARG A 115 -12.24 -2.74 -12.47
C ARG A 115 -11.56 -2.72 -11.10
N ARG A 116 -10.52 -3.53 -10.92
CA ARG A 116 -9.66 -3.45 -9.73
C ARG A 116 -8.97 -2.10 -9.70
N ARG A 117 -9.21 -1.32 -8.64
CA ARG A 117 -8.53 -0.06 -8.38
C ARG A 117 -7.46 -0.27 -7.33
N ILE A 118 -6.21 0.00 -7.70
CA ILE A 118 -5.02 -0.19 -6.89
C ILE A 118 -4.40 1.18 -6.65
N ILE A 119 -4.23 1.57 -5.39
CA ILE A 119 -3.53 2.79 -4.99
C ILE A 119 -2.21 2.40 -4.33
N LEU A 120 -1.11 3.03 -4.75
CA LEU A 120 0.15 3.02 -4.01
C LEU A 120 0.51 4.44 -3.60
N ALA A 121 1.10 4.62 -2.43
CA ALA A 121 1.53 5.94 -1.96
C ALA A 121 2.86 5.92 -1.20
N THR A 122 3.56 7.05 -1.23
CA THR A 122 4.82 7.30 -0.52
C THR A 122 4.93 8.77 -0.12
N ASP A 123 5.71 9.09 0.92
CA ASP A 123 6.03 10.47 1.36
C ASP A 123 7.21 11.09 0.60
N ARG A 124 7.62 10.44 -0.50
CA ARG A 124 8.78 10.84 -1.31
C ARG A 124 8.34 11.28 -2.72
N PRO A 125 8.45 12.58 -3.06
CA PRO A 125 8.22 13.07 -4.42
C PRO A 125 9.19 12.46 -5.43
N ILE A 126 8.66 11.75 -6.43
CA ILE A 126 9.46 11.16 -7.51
C ILE A 126 9.84 12.26 -8.50
N GLY A 127 11.14 12.43 -8.80
CA GLY A 127 11.66 13.45 -9.72
C GLY A 127 12.30 14.69 -9.06
N PHE A 128 12.11 14.89 -7.75
CA PHE A 128 12.66 16.07 -7.04
C PHE A 128 14.07 15.89 -6.44
N LEU A 129 14.70 14.74 -6.63
CA LEU A 129 15.88 14.32 -5.85
C LEU A 129 17.25 14.59 -6.49
N GLU A 130 17.31 15.45 -7.51
CA GLU A 130 18.60 15.96 -8.00
C GLU A 130 18.73 17.49 -7.98
N ALA A 131 17.73 18.22 -7.47
CA ALA A 131 17.80 19.68 -7.31
C ALA A 131 17.33 20.10 -5.91
N THR A 132 18.30 20.36 -5.03
CA THR A 132 18.05 21.03 -3.74
C THR A 132 17.46 22.42 -3.96
N ASN A 133 16.22 22.68 -3.53
CA ASN A 133 15.89 23.96 -2.89
C ASN A 133 14.61 23.90 -2.03
N ARG A 134 14.73 24.45 -0.82
CA ARG A 134 13.89 24.23 0.37
C ARG A 134 12.76 25.26 0.56
N THR A 135 11.79 25.39 -0.35
CA THR A 135 10.70 26.35 -0.07
C THR A 135 9.29 25.96 -0.53
N TYR A 136 9.14 25.10 -1.53
CA TYR A 136 7.82 24.78 -2.10
C TYR A 136 7.34 23.32 -1.87
N THR A 137 8.14 22.49 -1.21
CA THR A 137 7.94 21.03 -1.13
C THR A 137 7.21 20.53 0.13
N MET A 138 6.91 21.37 1.12
CA MET A 138 6.24 20.92 2.35
C MET A 138 4.72 20.77 2.20
N GLU A 139 4.08 21.51 1.29
CA GLU A 139 2.63 21.45 1.18
C GLU A 139 2.12 20.18 0.49
N TYR A 140 2.86 19.56 -0.42
CA TYR A 140 2.42 18.37 -1.17
C TYR A 140 3.44 17.24 -1.05
N PRO A 141 3.56 16.64 0.15
CA PRO A 141 4.69 15.78 0.47
C PRO A 141 4.54 14.37 -0.11
N PHE A 142 3.40 14.03 -0.74
CA PHE A 142 3.14 12.66 -1.17
C PHE A 142 3.26 12.47 -2.67
N THR A 143 3.67 11.26 -3.06
CA THR A 143 3.46 10.71 -4.40
C THR A 143 2.44 9.57 -4.32
N MET A 144 1.51 9.54 -5.27
CA MET A 144 0.46 8.53 -5.35
C MET A 144 0.34 7.97 -6.77
N LEU A 145 0.37 6.65 -6.90
CA LEU A 145 0.10 5.92 -8.14
C LEU A 145 -1.28 5.24 -8.02
N GLU A 146 -2.18 5.54 -8.95
CA GLU A 146 -3.44 4.83 -9.11
C GLU A 146 -3.39 4.00 -10.38
N LEU A 147 -3.69 2.71 -10.28
CA LEU A 147 -3.89 1.80 -11.40
C LEU A 147 -5.34 1.29 -11.39
N ARG A 148 -5.93 1.16 -12.57
CA ARG A 148 -7.25 0.54 -12.79
C ARG A 148 -7.07 -0.58 -13.79
N VAL A 149 -7.21 -1.82 -13.34
CA VAL A 149 -7.00 -3.01 -14.16
C VAL A 149 -8.25 -3.87 -14.22
N ASP A 150 -8.55 -4.39 -15.41
CA ASP A 150 -9.61 -5.36 -15.61
C ASP A 150 -9.17 -6.78 -15.19
N ASP A 151 -10.09 -7.75 -15.29
CA ASP A 151 -9.86 -9.15 -14.92
C ASP A 151 -8.79 -9.84 -15.80
N SER A 152 -8.49 -9.27 -16.97
CA SER A 152 -7.41 -9.75 -17.84
C SER A 152 -6.03 -9.21 -17.42
N GLY A 153 -5.98 -8.30 -16.44
CA GLY A 153 -4.75 -7.65 -15.98
C GLY A 153 -4.33 -6.47 -16.86
N VAL A 154 -5.24 -5.93 -17.68
CA VAL A 154 -5.00 -4.80 -18.58
C VAL A 154 -5.62 -3.53 -18.00
N GLY A 155 -4.95 -2.39 -18.17
CA GLY A 155 -5.50 -1.16 -17.64
C GLY A 155 -4.80 0.15 -18.01
N ASP A 156 -5.15 1.16 -17.23
CA ASP A 156 -4.66 2.52 -17.25
C ASP A 156 -4.53 3.05 -15.82
N GLY A 157 -4.03 4.26 -15.67
CA GLY A 157 -3.83 4.84 -14.36
C GLY A 157 -3.35 6.29 -14.40
N GLN A 158 -3.03 6.79 -13.22
CA GLN A 158 -2.51 8.14 -13.03
C GLN A 158 -1.45 8.13 -11.94
N LEU A 159 -0.40 8.92 -12.13
CA LEU A 159 0.63 9.15 -11.14
C LEU A 159 0.64 10.63 -10.77
N PHE A 160 0.50 10.89 -9.47
CA PHE A 160 0.50 12.21 -8.88
C PHE A 160 1.80 12.38 -8.10
N LEU A 161 2.69 13.24 -8.58
CA LEU A 161 4.01 13.45 -7.98
C LEU A 161 3.98 14.39 -6.77
N ALA A 162 2.91 15.16 -6.64
CA ALA A 162 2.64 16.10 -5.56
C ALA A 162 1.18 15.95 -5.14
N ALA A 163 0.97 15.41 -3.95
CA ALA A 163 -0.33 15.05 -3.41
C ALA A 163 -0.49 15.52 -1.96
N LYS A 164 -1.72 15.91 -1.60
CA LYS A 164 -2.20 15.93 -0.21
C LYS A 164 -3.22 14.84 -0.02
N PHE A 165 -3.17 14.20 1.14
CA PHE A 165 -4.20 13.25 1.52
C PHE A 165 -5.23 13.92 2.44
N ALA A 166 -6.50 13.75 2.10
CA ALA A 166 -7.62 14.09 2.94
C ALA A 166 -8.41 12.82 3.25
N ARG A 167 -9.10 12.80 4.39
CA ARG A 167 -10.01 11.71 4.70
C ARG A 167 -11.30 11.89 3.90
N SER A 168 -11.67 10.89 3.09
CA SER A 168 -13.02 10.78 2.51
C SER A 168 -13.59 9.40 2.86
N GLY A 169 -14.36 9.35 3.95
CA GLY A 169 -14.81 8.09 4.53
C GLY A 169 -13.64 7.23 5.00
N ASN A 170 -13.44 6.07 4.37
CA ASN A 170 -12.37 5.12 4.68
C ASN A 170 -11.17 5.23 3.73
N LEU A 171 -11.21 6.13 2.75
CA LEU A 171 -10.18 6.25 1.72
C LEU A 171 -9.33 7.51 1.94
N LEU A 172 -8.02 7.36 1.74
CA LEU A 172 -7.12 8.48 1.55
C LEU A 172 -7.47 9.08 0.19
N LEU A 173 -8.19 10.21 0.21
CA LEU A 173 -8.55 10.94 -1.00
C LEU A 173 -7.45 11.94 -1.32
N LEU A 174 -7.08 12.01 -2.59
CA LEU A 174 -6.15 13.00 -3.09
C LEU A 174 -6.85 14.36 -3.25
N GLU A 175 -6.31 15.40 -2.62
CA GLU A 175 -6.54 16.78 -3.06
C GLU A 175 -5.40 17.17 -4.03
N ASN A 176 -5.70 17.23 -5.33
CA ASN A 176 -4.74 17.63 -6.36
C ASN A 176 -4.85 19.15 -6.60
N LEU A 177 -3.81 19.91 -6.26
CA LEU A 177 -3.72 21.33 -6.55
C LEU A 177 -2.72 21.57 -7.69
N GLY A 178 -3.26 21.55 -8.92
CA GLY A 178 -2.73 22.33 -10.04
C GLY A 178 -1.64 21.72 -10.92
N ARG A 179 -1.08 20.53 -10.61
CA ARG A 179 -0.17 19.82 -11.53
C ARG A 179 -0.92 18.73 -12.30
N GLN A 180 -0.66 18.65 -13.60
CA GLN A 180 -1.27 17.62 -14.44
C GLN A 180 -0.78 16.25 -13.96
N ALA A 181 -1.72 15.33 -13.74
CA ALA A 181 -1.37 13.96 -13.46
C ALA A 181 -0.52 13.39 -14.60
N VAL A 182 0.52 12.64 -14.25
CA VAL A 182 1.24 11.81 -15.21
C VAL A 182 0.28 10.71 -15.65
N ILE A 183 0.05 10.61 -16.95
CA ILE A 183 -0.87 9.62 -17.50
C ILE A 183 -0.16 8.27 -17.52
N ILE A 184 -0.76 7.26 -16.91
CA ILE A 184 -0.27 5.88 -16.96
C ILE A 184 -1.13 5.10 -17.95
N SER A 185 -0.49 4.55 -18.97
CA SER A 185 -1.13 3.83 -20.05
C SER A 185 -0.49 2.47 -20.25
N LYS A 186 -1.16 1.59 -21.02
CA LYS A 186 -0.67 0.24 -21.35
C LYS A 186 -0.30 -0.56 -20.10
N VAL A 187 -1.07 -0.43 -19.03
CA VAL A 187 -0.85 -1.23 -17.82
C VAL A 187 -1.08 -2.70 -18.18
N ARG A 188 -0.14 -3.55 -17.75
CA ARG A 188 -0.16 -5.00 -17.92
C ARG A 188 0.31 -5.66 -16.63
N GLN A 189 -0.53 -6.50 -16.05
CA GLN A 189 -0.15 -7.37 -14.95
C GLN A 189 0.62 -8.57 -15.48
N ASN A 190 1.83 -8.78 -14.98
CA ASN A 190 2.63 -9.96 -15.23
C ASN A 190 2.15 -11.08 -14.29
N ARG A 191 1.96 -12.28 -14.83
CA ARG A 191 1.54 -13.49 -14.11
C ARG A 191 2.71 -14.45 -13.93
#